data_AF-A0A220T0Y5-F1
#
_entry.id   AF-A0A220T0Y5-F1
#
_cell.length_a   1.000
_cell.length_b   1.000
_cell.length_c   1.000
_cell.angle_alpha   90.00
_cell.angle_beta   90.00
_cell.angle_gamma   90.00
#
_symmetry.space_group_name_H-M   'P 1'
#
loop_
_entity.id
_entity.type
_entity.pdbx_description
1 polymer ?
#
loop_
_entity_poly.entity_id
_entity_poly.type
_entity_poly.pdbx_seq_one_letter_code
_entity_poly.pdbx_strand_id
1 'polypeptide(L)'
;IVSYNVEQARGDDGHNVVTIVMHHYNVDVQGAMDRIAEWHQRLADQFLTNYNKLPSWGREIDAQVERYIQGIGNWVRANDAWSFESERYFGLNGREIEQSRWVTLLPRVSAEKPAVV
;
A
#
# COMPACT_ATOMS: atom_id res chain seq x y z
N ILE A 1 1.11 -1.70 -2.76
CA ILE A 1 2.27 -0.78 -2.90
C ILE A 1 3.54 -1.43 -2.40
N VAL A 2 3.70 -1.61 -1.09
CA VAL A 2 4.92 -2.20 -0.50
C VAL A 2 5.30 -3.58 -1.07
N SER A 3 4.32 -4.38 -1.47
CA SER A 3 4.54 -5.70 -2.06
C SER A 3 4.93 -5.69 -3.54
N TYR A 4 4.78 -4.57 -4.24
CA TYR A 4 4.93 -4.49 -5.70
C TYR A 4 6.30 -4.99 -6.18
N ASN A 5 7.38 -4.59 -5.51
CA ASN A 5 8.73 -4.95 -5.94
C ASN A 5 8.96 -6.48 -5.92
N VAL A 6 8.40 -7.15 -4.91
CA VAL A 6 8.48 -8.61 -4.79
C VAL A 6 7.59 -9.29 -5.83
N GLU A 7 6.37 -8.80 -6.03
CA GLU A 7 5.41 -9.38 -6.97
C GLU A 7 5.87 -9.21 -8.43
N GLN A 8 6.33 -8.02 -8.81
CA GLN A 8 6.81 -7.77 -10.17
C GLN A 8 8.06 -8.60 -10.50
N ALA A 9 8.91 -8.84 -9.50
CA ALA A 9 10.10 -9.67 -9.66
C ALA A 9 9.75 -11.15 -9.90
N ARG A 10 8.65 -11.62 -9.30
CA ARG A 10 8.12 -12.98 -9.47
C ARG A 10 7.25 -13.14 -10.71
N GLY A 11 6.78 -12.04 -11.28
CA GLY A 11 5.87 -12.03 -12.42
C GLY A 11 4.41 -12.32 -12.05
N ASP A 12 4.02 -12.12 -10.78
CA ASP A 12 2.66 -12.31 -10.28
C ASP A 12 1.97 -10.96 -9.91
N ASP A 13 2.47 -9.84 -10.43
CA ASP A 13 1.98 -8.48 -10.17
C ASP A 13 0.69 -8.10 -10.92
N GLY A 14 0.06 -9.02 -11.64
CA GLY A 14 -1.17 -8.74 -12.40
C GLY A 14 -2.37 -8.29 -11.53
N HIS A 15 -2.33 -8.57 -10.23
CA HIS A 15 -3.32 -8.11 -9.25
C HIS A 15 -2.84 -6.91 -8.41
N ASN A 16 -1.65 -6.40 -8.68
CA ASN A 16 -1.11 -5.25 -7.98
C ASN A 16 -1.68 -3.95 -8.54
N VAL A 17 -2.14 -3.07 -7.66
CA VAL A 17 -2.66 -1.75 -8.05
C VAL A 17 -1.64 -0.93 -8.85
N VAL A 18 -0.33 -1.07 -8.58
CA VAL A 18 0.72 -0.35 -9.34
C VAL A 18 0.67 -0.78 -10.81
N THR A 19 0.70 -2.08 -11.07
CA THR A 19 0.63 -2.66 -12.43
C THR A 19 -0.66 -2.26 -13.14
N ILE A 20 -1.80 -2.33 -12.45
CA ILE A 20 -3.09 -1.92 -12.99
C ILE A 20 -3.07 -0.43 -13.39
N VAL A 21 -2.55 0.45 -12.54
CA VAL A 21 -2.47 1.90 -12.80
C VAL A 21 -1.50 2.22 -13.92
N MET A 22 -0.34 1.55 -13.97
CA MET A 22 0.62 1.68 -15.08
C MET A 22 -0.04 1.38 -16.42
N HIS A 23 -0.75 0.24 -16.51
CA HIS A 23 -1.42 -0.15 -17.75
C HIS A 23 -2.60 0.76 -18.10
N HIS A 24 -3.42 1.13 -17.12
CA HIS A 24 -4.63 1.92 -17.36
C HIS A 24 -4.30 3.36 -17.80
N TYR A 25 -3.27 3.99 -17.21
CA TYR A 25 -2.89 5.37 -17.53
C TYR A 25 -1.69 5.48 -18.47
N ASN A 26 -1.11 4.35 -18.90
CA ASN A 26 0.10 4.31 -19.71
C ASN A 26 1.25 5.14 -19.11
N VAL A 27 1.56 4.86 -17.84
CA VAL A 27 2.63 5.51 -17.07
C VAL A 27 3.66 4.48 -16.60
N ASP A 28 4.85 4.95 -16.24
CA ASP A 28 5.87 4.13 -15.60
C ASP A 28 5.54 3.86 -14.11
N VAL A 29 6.43 3.13 -13.43
CA VAL A 29 6.24 2.77 -12.01
C VAL A 29 6.11 4.01 -11.15
N GLN A 30 6.95 5.04 -11.36
CA GLN A 30 6.90 6.26 -10.55
C GLN A 30 5.61 7.02 -10.78
N GLY A 31 5.21 7.21 -12.04
CA GLY A 31 3.95 7.87 -12.38
C GLY A 31 2.72 7.13 -11.84
N ALA A 32 2.78 5.80 -11.72
CA ALA A 32 1.74 5.03 -11.04
C ALA A 32 1.75 5.25 -9.52
N MET A 33 2.93 5.24 -8.88
CA MET A 33 3.06 5.52 -7.45
C MET A 33 2.53 6.91 -7.08
N ASP A 34 2.88 7.93 -7.86
CA ASP A 34 2.45 9.32 -7.62
C ASP A 34 0.92 9.44 -7.66
N ARG A 35 0.28 8.84 -8.67
CA ARG A 35 -1.18 8.82 -8.80
C ARG A 35 -1.86 8.10 -7.63
N ILE A 36 -1.32 6.96 -7.22
CA ILE A 36 -1.86 6.21 -6.09
C ILE A 36 -1.69 7.01 -4.79
N ALA A 37 -0.56 7.69 -4.62
CA ALA A 37 -0.32 8.54 -3.45
C ALA A 37 -1.35 9.69 -3.38
N GLU A 38 -1.65 10.34 -4.51
CA GLU A 38 -2.71 11.34 -4.58
C GLU A 38 -4.09 10.79 -4.17
N TRP A 39 -4.44 9.59 -4.66
CA TRP A 39 -5.70 8.95 -4.28
C TRP A 39 -5.74 8.54 -2.81
N HIS A 40 -4.64 8.01 -2.29
CA HIS A 40 -4.52 7.66 -0.89
C HIS A 40 -4.70 8.88 0.01
N GLN A 41 -4.07 10.02 -0.33
CA GLN A 41 -4.24 11.26 0.41
C GLN A 41 -5.71 11.73 0.41
N ARG A 42 -6.37 11.70 -0.75
CA ARG A 42 -7.80 12.07 -0.83
C ARG A 42 -8.68 11.17 0.02
N LEU A 43 -8.40 9.86 0.06
CA LEU A 43 -9.15 8.91 0.90
C LEU A 43 -8.91 9.16 2.39
N ALA A 44 -7.67 9.47 2.78
CA ALA A 44 -7.35 9.84 4.16
C ALA A 44 -8.08 11.13 4.60
N ASP A 45 -8.06 12.15 3.75
CA ASP A 45 -8.76 13.42 4.02
C ASP A 45 -10.28 13.21 4.13
N GLN A 46 -10.86 12.38 3.25
CA GLN A 46 -12.27 12.02 3.30
C GLN A 46 -12.62 11.23 4.56
N PHE A 47 -11.78 10.27 4.97
CA PHE A 47 -11.98 9.51 6.21
C PHE A 47 -12.03 10.45 7.42
N LEU A 48 -11.06 11.33 7.57
CA LEU A 48 -11.01 12.30 8.68
C LEU A 48 -12.19 13.28 8.64
N THR A 49 -12.55 13.75 7.45
CA THR A 49 -13.71 14.64 7.26
C THR A 49 -15.01 13.95 7.66
N ASN A 50 -15.18 12.69 7.27
CA ASN A 50 -16.39 11.92 7.56
C ASN A 50 -16.47 11.53 9.04
N TYR A 51 -15.33 11.20 9.66
CA TYR A 51 -15.25 10.95 11.10
C TYR A 51 -15.78 12.12 11.93
N ASN A 52 -15.45 13.35 11.54
CA ASN A 52 -15.95 14.56 12.22
C ASN A 52 -17.42 14.91 11.91
N LYS A 53 -18.06 14.20 10.97
CA LYS A 53 -19.44 14.44 10.52
C LYS A 53 -20.38 13.29 10.86
N LEU A 54 -19.95 12.36 11.70
CA LEU A 54 -20.79 11.25 12.12
C LEU A 54 -22.05 11.79 12.82
N PRO A 55 -23.24 11.28 12.48
CA PRO A 55 -24.43 11.58 13.27
C PRO A 55 -24.28 10.99 14.67
N SER A 56 -25.10 11.48 15.61
CA SER A 56 -25.21 10.88 16.94
C SER A 56 -26.37 9.91 16.98
N TRP A 57 -26.16 8.79 17.65
CA TRP A 57 -27.15 7.75 17.92
C TRP A 57 -27.38 7.54 19.42
N GLY A 58 -26.81 8.41 20.25
CA GLY A 58 -26.85 8.34 21.70
C GLY A 58 -25.55 7.81 22.30
N ARG A 59 -25.27 8.22 23.54
CA ARG A 59 -23.96 8.10 24.21
C ARG A 59 -23.32 6.71 24.11
N GLU A 60 -24.11 5.65 24.28
CA GLU A 60 -23.58 4.29 24.24
C GLU A 60 -23.10 3.88 22.84
N ILE A 61 -23.92 4.14 21.82
CA ILE A 61 -23.59 3.81 20.43
C ILE A 61 -22.47 4.71 19.91
N ASP A 62 -22.51 6.00 20.24
CA ASP A 62 -21.48 6.95 19.83
C ASP A 62 -20.09 6.51 20.33
N ALA A 63 -19.99 6.03 21.59
CA ALA A 63 -18.74 5.52 22.15
C ALA A 63 -18.25 4.23 21.46
N GLN A 64 -19.15 3.35 21.03
CA GLN A 64 -18.79 2.12 20.31
C GLN A 64 -18.32 2.44 18.89
N VAL A 65 -19.03 3.32 18.19
CA VAL A 65 -18.70 3.77 16.84
C VAL A 65 -17.36 4.50 16.83
N GLU A 66 -17.14 5.42 17.78
CA GLU A 66 -15.87 6.12 17.93
C GLU A 66 -14.71 5.13 18.10
N ARG A 67 -14.82 4.19 19.04
CA ARG A 67 -13.78 3.17 19.27
C ARG A 67 -13.49 2.34 18.02
N TYR A 68 -14.54 1.92 17.32
CA TYR A 68 -14.40 1.12 16.10
C TYR A 68 -13.68 1.89 14.99
N ILE A 69 -14.07 3.14 14.74
CA ILE A 69 -13.46 3.94 13.67
C ILE A 69 -12.04 4.36 14.01
N GLN A 70 -11.74 4.66 15.28
CA GLN A 70 -10.36 4.85 15.73
C GLN A 70 -9.50 3.60 15.46
N GLY A 71 -10.05 2.40 15.67
CA GLY A 71 -9.40 1.14 15.31
C GLY A 71 -9.08 1.04 13.82
N ILE A 72 -10.02 1.44 12.95
CA ILE A 72 -9.79 1.48 11.49
C ILE A 72 -8.68 2.49 11.13
N GLY A 73 -8.70 3.68 11.74
CA GLY A 73 -7.65 4.68 11.51
C GLY A 73 -6.26 4.18 11.94
N ASN A 74 -6.17 3.54 13.10
CA ASN A 74 -4.94 2.94 13.60
C ASN A 74 -4.44 1.81 12.69
N TRP A 75 -5.36 1.03 12.10
CA TRP A 75 -4.99 -0.09 11.22
C TRP A 75 -4.19 0.37 10.00
N VAL A 76 -4.48 1.54 9.44
CA VAL A 76 -3.71 2.11 8.31
C VAL A 76 -2.25 2.35 8.71
N ARG A 77 -2.01 3.00 9.86
CA ARG A 77 -0.65 3.25 10.36
C ARG A 77 0.07 1.97 10.77
N ALA A 78 -0.65 1.03 11.38
CA ALA A 78 -0.10 -0.26 11.79
C ALA A 78 0.35 -1.09 10.57
N ASN A 79 -0.44 -1.09 9.49
CA ASN A 79 -0.07 -1.75 8.25
C ASN A 79 1.19 -1.12 7.61
N ASP A 80 1.30 0.20 7.63
CA ASP A 80 2.51 0.90 7.17
C ASP A 80 3.75 0.48 7.98
N ALA A 81 3.70 0.57 9.32
CA ALA A 81 4.82 0.17 10.18
C ALA A 81 5.21 -1.30 9.96
N TRP A 82 4.23 -2.20 10.03
CA TRP A 82 4.46 -3.63 9.84
C TRP A 82 5.05 -3.95 8.48
N SER A 83 4.66 -3.23 7.42
CA SER A 83 5.18 -3.46 6.07
C SER A 83 6.69 -3.21 5.97
N PHE A 84 7.21 -2.23 6.71
CA PHE A 84 8.65 -1.93 6.77
C PHE A 84 9.39 -2.75 7.83
N GLU A 85 8.72 -3.18 8.90
CA GLU A 85 9.38 -3.88 10.02
C GLU A 85 9.35 -5.41 9.93
N SER A 86 8.41 -5.98 9.18
CA SER A 86 8.22 -7.44 9.12
C SER A 86 9.20 -8.20 8.24
N GLU A 87 10.14 -7.52 7.57
CA GLU A 87 11.07 -8.04 6.56
C GLU A 87 10.40 -8.66 5.31
N ARG A 88 9.08 -8.87 5.32
CA ARG A 88 8.33 -9.57 4.27
C ARG A 88 8.55 -8.98 2.88
N TYR A 89 8.64 -7.65 2.77
CA TYR A 89 8.71 -6.94 1.49
C TYR A 89 10.08 -6.32 1.21
N PHE A 90 10.82 -5.97 2.27
CA PHE A 90 12.04 -5.18 2.18
C PHE A 90 13.27 -5.87 2.81
N GLY A 91 13.09 -7.09 3.32
CA GLY A 91 14.15 -7.78 4.08
C GLY A 91 14.66 -6.93 5.24
N LEU A 92 15.95 -7.06 5.53
CA LEU A 92 16.63 -6.32 6.59
C LEU A 92 16.73 -4.81 6.32
N ASN A 93 16.45 -4.35 5.10
CA ASN A 93 16.59 -2.95 4.69
C ASN A 93 15.32 -2.13 4.94
N GLY A 94 14.26 -2.72 5.50
CA GLY A 94 12.97 -2.06 5.64
C GLY A 94 13.01 -0.71 6.36
N ARG A 95 13.80 -0.56 7.42
CA ARG A 95 13.96 0.71 8.15
C ARG A 95 14.69 1.79 7.34
N GLU A 96 15.71 1.42 6.57
CA GLU A 96 16.43 2.33 5.68
C GLU A 96 15.53 2.81 4.54
N ILE A 97 14.76 1.89 3.95
CA ILE A 97 13.78 2.20 2.90
C ILE A 97 12.64 3.06 3.47
N GLU A 98 12.20 2.82 4.70
CA GLU A 98 11.21 3.67 5.36
C GLU A 98 11.72 5.12 5.47
N GLN A 99 13.00 5.31 5.82
CA GLN A 99 13.56 6.66 5.98
C GLN A 99 13.82 7.35 4.63
N SER A 100 14.39 6.64 3.67
CA SER A 100 14.78 7.19 2.37
C SER A 100 13.61 7.34 1.41
N ARG A 101 12.57 6.49 1.55
CA ARG A 101 11.48 6.30 0.58
C ARG A 101 11.95 5.89 -0.82
N TRP A 102 13.17 5.35 -0.92
CA TRP A 102 13.74 4.86 -2.19
C TRP A 102 13.82 3.34 -2.18
N VAL A 103 13.42 2.72 -3.30
CA VAL A 103 13.47 1.28 -3.51
C VAL A 103 14.14 0.98 -4.84
N THR A 104 15.23 0.22 -4.81
CA THR A 104 15.80 -0.38 -6.02
C THR A 104 14.95 -1.59 -6.41
N LEU A 105 14.46 -1.60 -7.66
CA LEU A 105 13.64 -2.71 -8.13
C LEU A 105 14.48 -4.00 -8.26
N LEU A 106 13.89 -5.10 -7.78
CA LEU A 106 14.44 -6.44 -7.95
C LEU A 106 14.38 -6.83 -9.43
N PRO A 107 15.37 -7.58 -9.94
CA PRO A 107 15.31 -8.09 -11.29
C PRO A 107 14.12 -9.04 -11.43
N ARG A 108 13.43 -8.99 -12.57
CA ARG A 108 12.43 -10.00 -12.91
C ARG A 108 13.13 -11.34 -13.05
N VAL A 109 12.61 -12.36 -12.37
CA VAL A 109 13.02 -13.74 -12.61
C VAL A 109 12.67 -14.04 -14.06
N SER A 110 13.68 -14.09 -14.91
CA SER A 110 13.51 -14.45 -16.32
C SER A 110 12.89 -15.83 -16.36
N ALA A 111 11.76 -15.97 -17.05
CA ALA A 111 11.29 -17.26 -17.50
C ALA A 111 12.24 -17.77 -18.59
N GLU A 112 13.46 -18.16 -18.20
CA GLU A 112 14.23 -19.09 -19.01
C GLU A 112 13.46 -20.40 -19.00
N LYS A 113 12.73 -20.66 -20.08
CA LYS A 113 12.27 -22.02 -20.37
C LYS A 113 13.54 -22.88 -20.39
N PRO A 114 13.58 -24.01 -19.65
CA PRO A 114 14.68 -24.94 -19.82
C PRO A 114 14.76 -25.30 -21.30
N ALA A 115 15.96 -25.16 -21.89
CA ALA A 115 16.21 -25.65 -23.23
C ALA A 115 15.87 -27.14 -23.22
N VAL A 116 14.85 -27.51 -24.00
CA VAL A 116 14.53 -28.92 -24.24
C VAL A 116 15.71 -29.45 -25.05
N VAL A 117 16.55 -30.26 -24.41
CA VAL A 117 17.59 -31.07 -25.07
C VAL A 117 16.93 -32.27 -25.72
#